data_AF-A0A6C0KJJ5-F1
#
_entry.id   AF-A0A6C0KJJ5-F1
#
_cell.length_a   1.000
_cell.length_b   1.000
_cell.length_c   1.000
_cell.angle_alpha   90.00
_cell.angle_beta   90.00
_cell.angle_gamma   90.00
#
_symmetry.space_group_name_H-M   'P 1'
#
loop_
_entity.id
_entity.type
_entity.pdbx_description
1 polymer ?
#
loop_
_entity_poly.entity_id
_entity_poly.type
_entity_poly.pdbx_seq_one_letter_code
_entity_poly.pdbx_strand_id
1 'polypeptide(L)'
;MLTEEQIKRNQLVEYKKQQRYFLLTSRFNNHTKKENEDYRRLHHINGSIYCSPGKISVDIPNDANAFILEMNNDTNKIMAVGWIKNHPLIGKYYVYEENNYNRYVYRGKRIAREEMSQKEELIMKVFDILCFTGNRHMKRGQGLTSFPIELLYKYREQLDLVEFIKDMFKKRYVDPEKYKIDK
;
A
#
# COMPACT_ATOMS: atom_id res chain seq x y z
N MET A 1 18.16 -34.01 -7.48
CA MET A 1 18.56 -32.64 -7.08
C MET A 1 17.48 -31.68 -7.57
N LEU A 2 17.17 -30.62 -6.81
CA LEU A 2 16.21 -29.60 -7.25
C LEU A 2 16.82 -28.73 -8.34
N THR A 3 16.00 -28.26 -9.27
CA THR A 3 16.41 -27.25 -10.27
C THR A 3 16.53 -25.86 -9.62
N GLU A 4 17.28 -24.96 -10.24
CA GLU A 4 17.39 -23.57 -9.77
C GLU A 4 16.03 -22.87 -9.65
N GLU A 5 15.11 -23.15 -10.59
CA GLU A 5 13.75 -22.62 -10.57
C GLU A 5 12.96 -23.15 -9.37
N GLN A 6 13.08 -24.45 -9.06
CA GLN A 6 12.45 -25.06 -7.89
C GLN A 6 13.00 -24.47 -6.59
N ILE A 7 14.32 -24.25 -6.52
CA ILE A 7 14.95 -23.61 -5.35
C ILE A 7 14.41 -22.20 -5.17
N LYS A 8 14.37 -21.39 -6.23
CA LYS A 8 13.86 -20.02 -6.19
C LYS A 8 12.38 -19.97 -5.79
N ARG A 9 11.57 -20.89 -6.32
CA ARG A 9 10.15 -21.01 -5.94
C ARG A 9 10.01 -21.34 -4.45
N ASN A 10 10.77 -22.29 -3.94
CA ASN A 10 10.73 -22.66 -2.52
C ASN A 10 11.14 -21.49 -1.63
N GLN A 11 12.21 -20.76 -1.99
CA GLN A 11 12.62 -19.56 -1.27
C GLN A 11 11.52 -18.49 -1.24
N LEU A 12 10.83 -18.27 -2.37
CA LEU A 12 9.74 -17.30 -2.44
C LEU A 12 8.54 -17.72 -1.58
N VAL A 13 8.22 -19.02 -1.54
CA VAL A 13 7.17 -19.56 -0.67
C VAL A 13 7.52 -19.35 0.81
N GLU A 14 8.75 -19.65 1.21
CA GLU A 14 9.19 -19.43 2.59
C GLU A 14 9.22 -17.94 2.95
N TYR A 15 9.66 -17.08 2.03
CA TYR A 15 9.60 -15.64 2.21
C TYR A 15 8.15 -15.15 2.41
N LYS A 16 7.20 -15.64 1.60
CA LYS A 16 5.76 -15.31 1.75
C LYS A 16 5.22 -15.74 3.12
N LYS A 17 5.59 -16.93 3.61
CA LYS A 17 5.14 -17.43 4.93
C LYS A 17 5.64 -16.59 6.11
N GLN A 18 6.81 -15.95 5.96
CA GLN A 18 7.40 -15.13 7.02
C GLN A 18 6.82 -13.71 7.08
N GLN A 19 6.03 -13.28 6.09
CA GLN A 19 5.46 -11.95 6.07
C GLN A 19 4.46 -11.72 7.21
N ARG A 20 4.74 -10.69 8.02
CA ARG A 20 3.83 -10.19 9.08
C ARG A 20 3.09 -8.91 8.70
N TYR A 21 3.59 -8.23 7.68
CA TYR A 21 3.05 -7.00 7.12
C TYR A 21 2.93 -7.17 5.61
N PHE A 22 1.84 -6.67 5.05
CA PHE A 22 1.51 -6.87 3.64
C PHE A 22 1.54 -5.53 2.92
N LEU A 23 2.09 -5.50 1.70
CA LEU A 23 2.06 -4.32 0.84
C LEU A 23 1.07 -4.54 -0.29
N LEU A 24 0.15 -3.59 -0.46
CA LEU A 24 -0.86 -3.59 -1.51
C LEU A 24 -0.84 -2.25 -2.24
N THR A 25 -1.55 -2.20 -3.37
CA THR A 25 -1.72 -1.00 -4.17
C THR A 25 -3.21 -0.66 -4.30
N SER A 26 -3.53 0.63 -4.14
CA SER A 26 -4.76 1.24 -4.62
C SER A 26 -4.47 2.00 -5.92
N ARG A 27 -5.48 2.20 -6.77
CA ARG A 27 -5.34 2.86 -8.07
C ARG A 27 -6.37 3.96 -8.22
N PHE A 28 -5.90 5.20 -8.15
CA PHE A 28 -6.68 6.38 -8.48
C PHE A 28 -6.37 6.85 -9.90
N ASN A 29 -7.35 7.51 -10.49
CA ASN A 29 -7.15 8.54 -11.49
C ASN A 29 -7.38 9.91 -10.82
N ASN A 30 -7.21 11.01 -11.55
CA ASN A 30 -7.36 12.35 -11.00
C ASN A 30 -8.77 12.60 -10.44
N HIS A 31 -9.81 12.02 -11.07
CA HIS A 31 -11.19 12.15 -10.64
C HIS A 31 -11.45 11.43 -9.31
N THR A 32 -11.18 10.12 -9.25
CA THR A 32 -11.36 9.31 -8.02
C THR A 32 -10.47 9.74 -6.87
N LYS A 33 -9.27 10.28 -7.16
CA LYS A 33 -8.45 10.95 -6.15
C LYS A 33 -9.20 12.14 -5.54
N LYS A 34 -9.77 13.00 -6.39
CA LYS A 34 -10.52 14.18 -5.95
C LYS A 34 -11.75 13.80 -5.13
N GLU A 35 -12.52 12.81 -5.56
CA GLU A 35 -13.66 12.28 -4.78
C GLU A 35 -13.23 11.83 -3.37
N ASN A 36 -12.13 11.06 -3.29
CA ASN A 36 -11.59 10.61 -2.01
C ASN A 36 -11.15 11.77 -1.11
N GLU A 37 -10.44 12.75 -1.66
CA GLU A 37 -9.97 13.93 -0.92
C GLU A 37 -11.13 14.79 -0.42
N ASP A 38 -12.11 15.05 -1.27
CA ASP A 38 -13.31 15.82 -0.91
C ASP A 38 -14.12 15.10 0.17
N TYR A 39 -14.32 13.79 0.04
CA TYR A 39 -15.00 12.97 1.06
C TYR A 39 -14.26 13.02 2.40
N ARG A 40 -12.93 12.81 2.39
CA ARG A 40 -12.13 12.87 3.61
C ARG A 40 -12.21 14.25 4.28
N ARG A 41 -12.19 15.33 3.49
CA ARG A 41 -12.33 16.70 3.99
C ARG A 41 -13.69 16.93 4.63
N LEU A 42 -14.77 16.58 3.92
CA LEU A 42 -16.16 16.79 4.36
C LEU A 42 -16.48 16.01 5.65
N HIS A 43 -15.94 14.80 5.78
CA HIS A 43 -16.20 13.92 6.92
C HIS A 43 -15.10 13.96 7.99
N HIS A 44 -14.20 14.94 7.93
CA HIS A 44 -13.10 15.14 8.90
C HIS A 44 -12.26 13.88 9.15
N ILE A 45 -11.93 13.15 8.07
CA ILE A 45 -11.12 11.93 8.14
C ILE A 45 -9.64 12.28 8.07
N ASN A 46 -9.00 12.35 9.24
CA ASN A 46 -7.56 12.65 9.42
C ASN A 46 -6.61 11.49 9.02
N GLY A 47 -7.06 10.57 8.17
CA GLY A 47 -6.32 9.35 7.83
C GLY A 47 -6.65 8.86 6.43
N SER A 48 -6.57 7.56 6.23
CA SER A 48 -6.91 6.92 4.96
C SER A 48 -8.34 6.36 4.99
N ILE A 49 -8.96 6.37 3.81
CA ILE A 49 -10.18 5.62 3.50
C ILE A 49 -9.99 5.01 2.11
N TYR A 50 -10.06 3.69 2.04
CA TYR A 50 -9.92 2.93 0.80
C TYR A 50 -11.18 2.12 0.58
N CYS A 51 -11.86 2.36 -0.53
CA CYS A 51 -13.00 1.55 -0.93
C CYS A 51 -12.60 0.60 -2.05
N SER A 52 -13.18 -0.59 -2.04
CA SER A 52 -12.87 -1.65 -2.97
C SER A 52 -14.15 -2.40 -3.36
N PRO A 53 -14.31 -2.80 -4.63
CA PRO A 53 -15.44 -3.61 -5.08
C PRO A 53 -15.37 -5.07 -4.57
N GLY A 54 -14.20 -5.50 -4.12
CA GLY A 54 -13.95 -6.80 -3.51
C GLY A 54 -13.20 -6.71 -2.18
N LYS A 55 -13.23 -7.77 -1.39
CA LYS A 55 -12.38 -7.89 -0.20
C LYS A 55 -10.91 -8.00 -0.61
N ILE A 56 -10.00 -7.66 0.31
CA ILE A 56 -8.59 -8.02 0.18
C ILE A 56 -8.50 -9.56 0.04
N SER A 57 -7.53 -10.04 -0.74
CA SER A 57 -7.31 -11.47 -1.01
C SER A 57 -7.28 -12.29 0.29
N VAL A 58 -7.86 -13.49 0.25
CA VAL A 58 -7.85 -14.47 1.35
C VAL A 58 -6.45 -14.95 1.73
N ASP A 59 -5.47 -14.75 0.84
CA ASP A 59 -4.06 -14.99 1.12
C ASP A 59 -3.48 -14.06 2.21
N ILE A 60 -4.17 -12.94 2.48
CA ILE A 60 -3.82 -12.01 3.55
C ILE A 60 -4.76 -12.29 4.72
N PRO A 61 -4.26 -12.68 5.90
CA PRO A 61 -5.10 -12.98 7.05
C PRO A 61 -6.03 -11.83 7.42
N ASN A 62 -7.21 -12.14 7.95
CA ASN A 62 -8.08 -11.15 8.56
C ASN A 62 -7.34 -10.44 9.71
N ASP A 63 -7.63 -9.16 9.89
CA ASP A 63 -7.01 -8.28 10.90
C ASP A 63 -5.47 -8.13 10.79
N ALA A 64 -4.88 -8.62 9.70
CA ALA A 64 -3.48 -8.37 9.36
C ALA A 64 -3.22 -6.87 9.14
N ASN A 65 -2.00 -6.43 9.43
CA ASN A 65 -1.55 -5.08 9.09
C ASN A 65 -1.17 -5.03 7.61
N ALA A 66 -1.75 -4.08 6.89
CA ALA A 66 -1.50 -3.87 5.49
C ALA A 66 -1.15 -2.41 5.19
N PHE A 67 -0.15 -2.22 4.35
CA PHE A 67 0.24 -0.93 3.79
C PHE A 67 -0.31 -0.78 2.38
N ILE A 68 -0.84 0.38 2.06
CA ILE A 68 -1.45 0.67 0.76
C ILE A 68 -0.65 1.77 0.07
N LEU A 69 -0.03 1.46 -1.08
CA LEU A 69 0.51 2.48 -1.97
C LEU A 69 -0.65 3.14 -2.72
N GLU A 70 -0.85 4.45 -2.53
CA GLU A 70 -1.86 5.23 -3.25
C GLU A 70 -1.32 5.64 -4.62
N MET A 71 -1.52 4.80 -5.63
CA MET A 71 -1.11 5.11 -7.00
C MET A 71 -2.08 6.12 -7.64
N ASN A 72 -1.57 7.13 -8.33
CA ASN A 72 -2.31 7.90 -9.33
C ASN A 72 -1.82 7.51 -10.73
N ASN A 73 -2.70 6.84 -11.49
CA ASN A 73 -2.43 6.30 -12.82
C ASN A 73 -2.36 7.34 -13.93
N ASP A 74 -2.96 8.52 -13.73
CA ASP A 74 -2.90 9.63 -14.71
C ASP A 74 -1.55 10.33 -14.62
N THR A 75 -1.04 10.50 -13.40
CA THR A 75 0.26 11.17 -13.16
C THR A 75 1.44 10.21 -13.05
N ASN A 76 1.19 8.89 -13.00
CA ASN A 76 2.18 7.84 -12.71
C ASN A 76 3.01 8.13 -11.45
N LYS A 77 2.33 8.49 -10.36
CA LYS A 77 2.98 8.81 -9.07
C LYS A 77 2.29 8.10 -7.93
N ILE A 78 3.08 7.61 -6.97
CA ILE A 78 2.61 7.33 -5.62
C ILE A 78 2.32 8.67 -4.95
N MET A 79 1.10 8.84 -4.43
CA MET A 79 0.65 10.08 -3.80
C MET A 79 0.74 10.02 -2.27
N ALA A 80 0.66 8.83 -1.70
CA ALA A 80 0.73 8.60 -0.27
C ALA A 80 0.89 7.11 0.02
N VAL A 81 1.11 6.80 1.30
CA VAL A 81 1.01 5.45 1.83
C VAL A 81 -0.01 5.41 2.95
N GLY A 82 -0.88 4.40 2.97
CA GLY A 82 -1.79 4.11 4.06
C GLY A 82 -1.35 2.94 4.92
N TRP A 83 -1.77 2.92 6.17
CA TRP A 83 -1.67 1.75 7.05
C TRP A 83 -3.06 1.40 7.58
N ILE A 84 -3.55 0.22 7.21
CA ILE A 84 -4.87 -0.30 7.58
C ILE A 84 -4.75 -1.67 8.28
N LYS A 85 -5.87 -2.08 8.88
CA LYS A 85 -6.16 -3.47 9.23
C LYS A 85 -6.98 -4.11 8.11
N ASN A 86 -6.72 -5.38 7.79
CA ASN A 86 -7.56 -6.18 6.89
C ASN A 86 -8.90 -6.54 7.56
N HIS A 87 -9.74 -5.52 7.74
CA HIS A 87 -11.03 -5.62 8.39
C HIS A 87 -12.00 -4.65 7.69
N PRO A 88 -12.74 -5.09 6.66
CA PRO A 88 -13.59 -4.20 5.89
C PRO A 88 -14.83 -3.78 6.68
N LEU A 89 -15.17 -2.51 6.59
CA LEU A 89 -16.48 -1.95 6.93
C LEU A 89 -17.37 -2.06 5.69
N ILE A 90 -18.56 -2.64 5.83
CA ILE A 90 -19.47 -2.90 4.71
C ILE A 90 -20.65 -1.93 4.76
N GLY A 91 -21.00 -1.33 3.62
CA GLY A 91 -22.23 -0.53 3.46
C GLY A 91 -22.30 0.77 4.26
N LYS A 92 -21.16 1.30 4.72
CA LYS A 92 -21.11 2.46 5.64
C LYS A 92 -20.68 3.78 4.98
N TYR A 93 -19.89 3.74 3.92
CA TYR A 93 -19.31 4.93 3.30
C TYR A 93 -19.52 4.92 1.79
N TYR A 94 -19.99 6.05 1.26
CA TYR A 94 -20.24 6.28 -0.16
C TYR A 94 -19.25 7.34 -0.64
N VAL A 95 -18.01 6.91 -0.90
CA VAL A 95 -16.90 7.82 -1.22
C VAL A 95 -16.90 8.18 -2.71
N TYR A 96 -17.24 7.21 -3.56
CA TYR A 96 -17.19 7.33 -5.02
C TYR A 96 -18.60 7.34 -5.62
N GLU A 97 -18.78 8.07 -6.72
CA GLU A 97 -20.02 8.06 -7.51
C GLU A 97 -20.31 6.65 -8.06
N GLU A 98 -19.27 5.93 -8.49
CA GLU A 98 -19.38 4.52 -8.87
C GLU A 98 -19.58 3.65 -7.62
N ASN A 99 -20.85 3.34 -7.34
CA ASN A 99 -21.30 2.60 -6.18
C ASN A 99 -20.60 1.25 -5.99
N ASN A 100 -20.17 0.62 -7.09
CA ASN A 100 -19.41 -0.61 -7.03
C ASN A 100 -18.14 -0.49 -6.16
N TYR A 101 -17.45 0.66 -6.20
CA TYR A 101 -16.24 0.85 -5.41
C TYR A 101 -16.52 0.96 -3.91
N ASN A 102 -17.74 1.30 -3.49
CA ASN A 102 -18.08 1.57 -2.09
C ASN A 102 -18.42 0.32 -1.26
N ARG A 103 -18.34 -0.90 -1.85
CA ARG A 103 -18.78 -2.14 -1.18
C ARG A 103 -18.00 -2.47 0.10
N TYR A 104 -16.67 -2.43 0.03
CA TYR A 104 -15.78 -2.76 1.13
C TYR A 104 -14.86 -1.59 1.44
N VAL A 105 -14.91 -1.10 2.67
CA VAL A 105 -14.20 0.11 3.08
C VAL A 105 -13.18 -0.20 4.17
N TYR A 106 -11.94 0.23 3.96
CA TYR A 106 -10.85 0.08 4.91
C TYR A 106 -10.40 1.47 5.35
N ARG A 107 -10.30 1.69 6.67
CA ARG A 107 -9.85 2.96 7.24
C ARG A 107 -8.56 2.76 8.02
N GLY A 108 -7.74 3.79 8.08
CA GLY A 108 -6.49 3.72 8.81
C GLY A 108 -5.72 5.02 8.86
N LYS A 109 -4.41 4.90 9.07
CA LYS A 109 -3.47 6.02 9.04
C LYS A 109 -3.03 6.27 7.61
N ARG A 110 -2.53 7.49 7.35
CA ARG A 110 -2.01 7.90 6.05
C ARG A 110 -0.78 8.78 6.25
N ILE A 111 0.17 8.70 5.34
CA ILE A 111 1.30 9.62 5.23
C ILE A 111 1.27 10.15 3.81
N ALA A 112 0.98 11.43 3.66
CA ALA A 112 0.96 12.05 2.34
C ALA A 112 2.40 12.19 1.83
N ARG A 113 2.64 12.08 0.52
CA ARG A 113 4.00 12.12 -0.03
C ARG A 113 4.67 13.48 0.20
N GLU A 114 3.90 14.55 0.21
CA GLU A 114 4.34 15.90 0.56
C GLU A 114 4.82 16.05 2.02
N GLU A 115 4.46 15.10 2.91
CA GLU A 115 4.90 15.07 4.32
C GLU A 115 6.13 14.16 4.53
N MET A 116 6.70 13.62 3.46
CA MET A 116 7.81 12.68 3.51
C MET A 116 9.17 13.40 3.51
N SER A 117 10.11 12.85 4.27
CA SER A 117 11.52 13.26 4.24
C SER A 117 12.17 12.96 2.89
N GLN A 118 13.32 13.56 2.61
CA GLN A 118 14.07 13.31 1.37
C GLN A 118 14.41 11.82 1.15
N LYS A 119 14.71 11.08 2.22
CA LYS A 119 14.97 9.64 2.16
C LYS A 119 13.71 8.86 1.79
N GLU A 120 12.57 9.19 2.40
CA GLU A 120 11.28 8.58 2.08
C GLU A 120 10.85 8.91 0.64
N GLU A 121 11.07 10.15 0.18
CA GLU A 121 10.82 10.56 -1.21
C GLU A 121 11.66 9.79 -2.22
N LEU A 122 12.93 9.49 -1.91
CA LEU A 122 13.76 8.64 -2.77
C LEU A 122 13.15 7.25 -2.95
N ILE A 123 12.63 6.67 -1.87
CA ILE A 123 11.93 5.37 -1.94
C ILE A 123 10.60 5.48 -2.69
N MET A 124 9.87 6.58 -2.56
CA MET A 124 8.66 6.81 -3.37
C MET A 124 8.97 6.88 -4.86
N LYS A 125 10.10 7.47 -5.27
CA LYS A 125 10.55 7.45 -6.67
C LYS A 125 10.89 6.03 -7.15
N VAL A 126 11.45 5.17 -6.28
CA VAL A 126 11.63 3.75 -6.60
C VAL A 126 10.27 3.08 -6.82
N PHE A 127 9.28 3.34 -5.97
CA PHE A 127 7.93 2.83 -6.18
C PHE A 127 7.26 3.39 -7.44
N ASP A 128 7.48 4.65 -7.80
CA ASP A 128 6.97 5.21 -9.06
C ASP A 128 7.47 4.37 -10.25
N ILE A 129 8.75 4.00 -10.26
CA ILE A 129 9.31 3.15 -11.31
C ILE A 129 8.67 1.75 -11.26
N LEU A 130 8.68 1.10 -10.09
CA LEU A 130 8.20 -0.29 -9.94
C LEU A 130 6.70 -0.42 -10.26
N CYS A 131 5.87 0.55 -9.90
CA CYS A 131 4.42 0.49 -10.04
C CYS A 131 3.93 0.92 -11.42
N PHE A 132 4.61 1.82 -12.14
CA PHE A 132 4.08 2.42 -13.36
C PHE A 132 4.83 2.04 -14.65
N THR A 133 6.00 1.38 -14.55
CA THR A 133 6.84 1.07 -15.71
C THR A 133 7.04 -0.44 -15.94
N GLY A 134 7.44 -0.80 -17.16
CA GLY A 134 7.72 -2.18 -17.55
C GLY A 134 6.46 -3.06 -17.76
N ASN A 135 6.69 -4.29 -18.22
CA ASN A 135 5.61 -5.21 -18.61
C ASN A 135 4.81 -5.78 -17.42
N ARG A 136 5.27 -5.54 -16.20
CA ARG A 136 4.62 -5.98 -14.95
C ARG A 136 4.14 -4.80 -14.10
N HIS A 137 3.90 -3.64 -14.73
CA HIS A 137 3.37 -2.48 -14.05
C HIS A 137 2.05 -2.80 -13.34
N MET A 138 1.75 -2.08 -12.27
CA MET A 138 0.61 -2.34 -11.39
C MET A 138 -0.61 -1.48 -11.74
N LYS A 139 -0.59 -0.76 -12.87
CA LYS A 139 -1.69 0.14 -13.30
C LYS A 139 -3.04 -0.55 -13.52
N ARG A 140 -3.06 -1.87 -13.67
CA ARG A 140 -4.27 -2.68 -13.94
C ARG A 140 -4.62 -3.49 -12.70
N GLY A 141 -5.91 -3.69 -12.46
CA GLY A 141 -6.44 -4.40 -11.28
C GLY A 141 -7.64 -3.66 -10.70
N GLN A 142 -8.55 -4.40 -10.05
CA GLN A 142 -9.74 -3.86 -9.41
C GLN A 142 -9.56 -3.90 -7.89
N GLY A 143 -9.88 -2.81 -7.21
CA GLY A 143 -9.76 -2.71 -5.75
C GLY A 143 -8.32 -2.74 -5.23
N LEU A 144 -8.16 -3.24 -4.00
CA LEU A 144 -6.87 -3.41 -3.34
C LEU A 144 -6.21 -4.73 -3.73
N THR A 145 -5.02 -4.67 -4.31
CA THR A 145 -4.28 -5.86 -4.78
C THR A 145 -2.89 -5.91 -4.19
N SER A 146 -2.37 -7.10 -3.90
CA SER A 146 -1.02 -7.29 -3.39
C SER A 146 0.05 -6.76 -4.34
N PHE A 147 1.06 -6.10 -3.78
CA PHE A 147 2.29 -5.78 -4.47
C PHE A 147 3.04 -7.10 -4.79
N PRO A 148 3.71 -7.23 -5.97
CA PRO A 148 4.36 -8.47 -6.36
C PRO A 148 5.42 -8.92 -5.36
N ILE A 149 5.23 -10.12 -4.81
CA ILE A 149 6.11 -10.71 -3.80
C ILE A 149 7.52 -10.94 -4.34
N GLU A 150 7.64 -11.20 -5.65
CA GLU A 150 8.92 -11.38 -6.33
C GLU A 150 9.76 -10.11 -6.32
N LEU A 151 9.13 -8.93 -6.39
CA LEU A 151 9.84 -7.65 -6.32
C LEU A 151 10.30 -7.37 -4.89
N LEU A 152 9.45 -7.64 -3.89
CA LEU A 152 9.84 -7.53 -2.48
C LEU A 152 11.02 -8.45 -2.18
N TYR A 153 10.92 -9.72 -2.59
CA TYR A 153 12.00 -10.68 -2.43
C TYR A 153 13.26 -10.22 -3.16
N LYS A 154 13.16 -9.75 -4.42
CA LYS A 154 14.32 -9.31 -5.21
C LYS A 154 15.13 -8.22 -4.52
N TYR A 155 14.48 -7.25 -3.88
CA TYR A 155 15.15 -6.08 -3.29
C TYR A 155 15.45 -6.22 -1.79
N ARG A 156 14.99 -7.30 -1.14
CA ARG A 156 15.05 -7.46 0.32
C ARG A 156 16.45 -7.29 0.94
N GLU A 157 17.50 -7.69 0.22
CA GLU A 157 18.89 -7.63 0.72
C GLU A 157 19.46 -6.21 0.62
N GLN A 158 19.00 -5.40 -0.34
CA GLN A 158 19.41 -4.00 -0.46
C GLN A 158 18.57 -3.10 0.44
N LEU A 159 17.26 -3.34 0.46
CA LEU A 159 16.29 -2.61 1.26
C LEU A 159 15.00 -3.42 1.38
N ASP A 160 14.63 -3.79 2.60
CA ASP A 160 13.29 -4.30 2.88
C ASP A 160 12.27 -3.15 2.76
N LEU A 161 11.59 -3.12 1.62
CA LEU A 161 10.60 -2.09 1.28
C LEU A 161 9.40 -2.09 2.25
N VAL A 162 9.02 -3.24 2.79
CA VAL A 162 7.88 -3.35 3.71
C VAL A 162 8.29 -2.86 5.09
N GLU A 163 9.48 -3.25 5.55
CA GLU A 163 10.05 -2.76 6.81
C GLU A 163 10.26 -1.24 6.78
N PHE A 164 10.79 -0.71 5.66
CA PHE A 164 10.97 0.71 5.46
C PHE A 164 9.66 1.48 5.65
N ILE A 165 8.58 1.06 4.99
CA ILE A 165 7.26 1.68 5.14
C ILE A 165 6.76 1.55 6.57
N LYS A 166 6.93 0.40 7.21
CA LYS A 166 6.53 0.20 8.61
C LYS A 166 7.20 1.22 9.54
N ASP A 167 8.49 1.47 9.35
CA ASP A 167 9.22 2.44 10.15
C ASP A 167 8.76 3.88 9.92
N MET A 168 8.33 4.24 8.70
CA MET A 168 7.70 5.55 8.43
C MET A 168 6.49 5.80 9.33
N PHE A 169 5.66 4.76 9.54
CA PHE A 169 4.49 4.84 10.40
C PHE A 169 4.85 4.77 11.89
N LYS A 170 5.80 3.92 12.29
CA LYS A 170 6.25 3.84 13.69
C LYS A 170 6.78 5.19 14.18
N LYS A 171 7.62 5.84 13.36
CA LYS A 171 8.17 7.17 13.63
C LYS A 171 7.10 8.25 13.85
N ARG A 172 5.95 8.13 13.18
CA ARG A 172 4.88 9.14 13.25
C ARG A 172 3.81 8.83 14.30
N TYR A 173 3.53 7.55 14.56
CA TYR A 173 2.31 7.13 15.27
C TYR A 173 2.51 6.18 16.45
N VAL A 174 3.71 5.60 16.64
CA VAL A 174 3.93 4.61 17.70
C VAL A 174 4.95 5.10 18.71
N ASP A 175 6.15 5.49 18.26
CA ASP A 175 7.23 5.91 19.15
C ASP A 175 8.04 7.04 18.49
N PRO A 176 7.53 8.28 18.50
CA PRO A 176 8.18 9.38 17.78
C PRO A 176 9.56 9.74 18.35
N GLU A 177 9.76 9.61 19.67
CA GLU A 177 10.99 10.02 20.35
C GLU A 177 12.18 9.13 19.97
N LYS A 178 11.96 7.83 19.81
CA LYS A 178 13.00 6.87 19.41
C LYS A 178 13.62 7.15 18.04
N TYR A 179 12.87 7.78 17.12
CA TYR A 179 13.26 8.01 15.73
C TYR A 179 13.67 9.47 15.43
N LYS A 180 13.89 10.29 16.47
CA LYS A 180 14.38 11.67 16.35
C LYS A 180 15.89 11.80 16.12
N ILE A 181 16.66 10.73 16.31
CA ILE A 181 18.14 10.80 16.37
C ILE A 181 18.80 10.95 14.99
N ASP A 182 18.10 10.66 13.89
CA ASP A 182 18.63 10.78 12.52
C ASP A 182 18.17 12.06 11.81
N LYS A 183 18.42 13.23 12.41
CA LYS A 183 18.27 14.53 11.73
C LYS A 183 19.62 15.17 11.45
#